data_AF-A0A8D8QWP7-F1
#
_entry.id   AF-A0A8D8QWP7-F1
#
_cell.length_a   1.000
_cell.length_b   1.000
_cell.length_c   1.000
_cell.angle_alpha   90.00
_cell.angle_beta   90.00
_cell.angle_gamma   90.00
#
_symmetry.space_group_name_H-M   'P 1'
#
loop_
_entity.id
_entity.type
_entity.pdbx_description
1 polymer ?
#
loop_
_entity_poly.entity_id
_entity_poly.type
_entity_poly.pdbx_seq_one_letter_code
_entity_poly.pdbx_strand_id
1 'polypeptide(L)'
;MKTRSVYQARTRVPSPPRAVSKTTKNQKSAKATEKNAKITSQTNPAKTRPVDKVNLKAKSSLGTRSPLVRPSASTASKRMSQSTTSTAKKSITQSVKDNVTPSIPSNDETVSNLRQLNNTLLEKIKQLENELSMSRSLFEELKTSTQNIPETLSRFVQNSLDILSDSTFAGDAPEIVNQIDAPSFLLDVSDTDVTSQLNPPLSPVPVPVHHTKPQLLIIGDSMGRDFAEILKPLLPDYTVSAQIYPGCTLETILSEATDLTLSLTKRDLVFIIAGVNNIPNLCPTLLDKLLEQYKLIFKETNFIFSNVPNVYHKPHLNGDIFATNLCLLKHSSVFEYHMFNCNLFLARSMYTKHGLHFNMFGKKEFCRNLAESVLHFQASSYAPSVLLNQGIFL
;
A
#
# COMPACT_ATOMS: atom_id res chain seq x y z
N MET A 1 14.62 -72.86 -3.74
CA MET A 1 14.87 -71.43 -3.98
C MET A 1 14.14 -70.62 -2.91
N LYS A 2 14.88 -69.95 -2.02
CA LYS A 2 14.39 -69.18 -0.87
C LYS A 2 14.68 -67.70 -1.13
N THR A 3 13.69 -66.83 -1.00
CA THR A 3 13.92 -65.37 -0.90
C THR A 3 13.34 -64.88 0.44
N ARG A 4 14.23 -64.26 1.23
CA ARG A 4 14.00 -63.80 2.60
C ARG A 4 13.39 -62.39 2.57
N SER A 5 12.35 -62.21 3.37
CA SER A 5 11.80 -60.92 3.79
C SER A 5 12.64 -60.38 4.95
N VAL A 6 13.09 -59.12 4.86
CA VAL A 6 13.82 -58.42 5.92
C VAL A 6 12.95 -57.27 6.43
N TYR A 7 12.43 -57.46 7.64
CA TYR A 7 11.86 -56.42 8.50
C TYR A 7 12.98 -55.50 9.01
N GLN A 8 12.85 -54.19 8.83
CA GLN A 8 13.64 -53.21 9.57
C GLN A 8 12.80 -52.61 10.70
N ALA A 9 13.22 -52.91 11.92
CA ALA A 9 12.68 -52.33 13.15
C ALA A 9 13.24 -50.90 13.34
N ARG A 10 12.33 -49.93 13.49
CA ARG A 10 12.68 -48.55 13.88
C ARG A 10 12.92 -48.48 15.39
N THR A 11 14.16 -48.24 15.79
CA THR A 11 14.53 -47.88 17.17
C THR A 11 14.09 -46.45 17.48
N ARG A 12 13.30 -46.27 18.53
CA ARG A 12 12.89 -44.96 19.06
C ARG A 12 14.08 -44.31 19.80
N VAL A 13 14.41 -43.08 19.43
CA VAL A 13 15.37 -42.22 20.15
C VAL A 13 14.64 -41.59 21.35
N PRO A 14 15.21 -41.62 22.57
CA PRO A 14 14.60 -41.00 23.74
C PRO A 14 14.68 -39.47 23.69
N SER A 15 13.60 -38.81 24.05
CA SER A 15 13.51 -37.35 24.19
C SER A 15 14.26 -36.86 25.43
N PRO A 16 14.95 -35.70 25.37
CA PRO A 16 15.61 -35.12 26.53
C PRO A 16 14.62 -34.55 27.56
N PRO A 17 14.98 -34.53 28.86
CA PRO A 17 14.07 -34.14 29.94
C PRO A 17 13.79 -32.63 29.96
N ARG A 18 12.52 -32.33 30.26
CA ARG A 18 11.92 -31.00 30.38
C ARG A 18 12.43 -30.28 31.63
N ALA A 19 13.16 -29.19 31.46
CA ALA A 19 13.62 -28.36 32.58
C ALA A 19 12.45 -27.68 33.30
N VAL A 20 12.37 -27.90 34.61
CA VAL A 20 11.39 -27.35 35.53
C VAL A 20 11.86 -25.95 35.95
N SER A 21 11.15 -24.90 35.55
CA SER A 21 11.39 -23.53 36.03
C SER A 21 10.79 -23.37 37.43
N LYS A 22 11.68 -23.19 38.41
CA LYS A 22 11.32 -22.86 39.80
C LYS A 22 10.89 -21.40 39.89
N THR A 23 9.73 -21.21 40.48
CA THR A 23 9.14 -19.95 40.91
C THR A 23 9.87 -19.45 42.16
N THR A 24 10.37 -18.21 42.16
CA THR A 24 10.82 -17.51 43.37
C THR A 24 10.00 -16.23 43.55
N LYS A 25 9.18 -16.24 44.60
CA LYS A 25 8.65 -15.06 45.28
C LYS A 25 9.73 -14.49 46.21
N ASN A 26 9.87 -13.17 46.25
CA ASN A 26 10.21 -12.35 47.44
C ASN A 26 9.99 -10.88 47.04
N GLN A 27 8.93 -10.21 47.48
CA GLN A 27 8.72 -9.55 48.79
C GLN A 27 9.81 -8.56 49.23
N LYS A 28 9.39 -7.28 49.16
CA LYS A 28 9.43 -6.22 50.21
C LYS A 28 10.74 -5.49 50.56
N SER A 29 10.63 -4.17 50.32
CA SER A 29 10.74 -3.03 51.27
C SER A 29 12.08 -2.37 51.60
N ALA A 30 12.17 -1.07 51.28
CA ALA A 30 12.56 0.11 52.09
C ALA A 30 13.06 1.20 51.09
N LYS A 31 12.48 2.39 50.89
CA LYS A 31 12.07 3.54 51.74
C LYS A 31 13.27 4.34 52.32
N ALA A 32 13.59 5.48 51.69
CA ALA A 32 14.13 6.74 52.27
C ALA A 32 14.59 7.69 51.12
N THR A 33 13.85 8.76 50.77
CA THR A 33 14.00 10.19 51.17
C THR A 33 15.21 10.95 50.63
N GLU A 34 14.95 11.92 49.74
CA GLU A 34 15.49 13.30 49.73
C GLU A 34 14.67 14.13 48.71
N LYS A 35 13.79 15.04 49.13
CA LYS A 35 13.96 16.47 49.47
C LYS A 35 14.22 17.41 48.27
N ASN A 36 13.19 18.23 48.04
CA ASN A 36 13.20 19.67 47.73
C ASN A 36 13.82 20.18 46.43
N ALA A 37 12.95 20.67 45.54
CA ALA A 37 13.02 22.07 45.12
C ALA A 37 11.60 22.61 44.83
N LYS A 38 11.38 23.81 45.35
CA LYS A 38 10.13 24.55 45.53
C LYS A 38 10.13 25.67 44.49
N ILE A 39 9.15 25.73 43.60
CA ILE A 39 8.76 27.00 42.95
C ILE A 39 7.24 27.09 42.98
N THR A 40 6.77 28.14 43.64
CA THR A 40 5.38 28.46 43.96
C THR A 40 4.86 29.57 43.04
N SER A 41 3.58 29.45 42.66
CA SER A 41 2.58 30.50 42.34
C SER A 41 2.74 31.22 40.99
N GLN A 42 1.68 31.49 40.21
CA GLN A 42 0.39 32.15 40.54
C GLN A 42 -0.76 31.57 39.67
N THR A 43 -1.92 31.10 40.18
CA THR A 43 -3.20 31.82 40.52
C THR A 43 -3.65 32.82 39.44
N ASN A 44 -4.77 32.71 38.71
CA ASN A 44 -6.22 32.71 39.07
C ASN A 44 -7.07 32.69 37.75
N PRO A 45 -8.42 32.77 37.70
CA PRO A 45 -9.39 31.74 38.08
C PRO A 45 -10.53 31.50 37.02
N ALA A 46 -11.26 30.41 37.24
CA ALA A 46 -12.69 30.18 37.01
C ALA A 46 -13.47 30.93 35.90
N LYS A 47 -14.04 30.14 34.96
CA LYS A 47 -15.40 30.35 34.44
C LYS A 47 -16.08 29.01 34.16
N THR A 48 -16.92 28.59 35.09
CA THR A 48 -17.93 27.54 34.96
C THR A 48 -19.19 28.10 34.30
N ARG A 49 -19.77 27.38 33.35
CA ARG A 49 -21.16 27.53 32.90
C ARG A 49 -21.71 26.16 32.46
N PRO A 50 -23.05 25.99 32.47
CA PRO A 50 -23.66 24.83 33.10
C PRO A 50 -24.07 23.74 32.10
N VAL A 51 -24.20 22.53 32.64
CA VAL A 51 -24.67 21.32 31.99
C VAL A 51 -26.20 21.33 32.02
N ASP A 52 -26.84 21.52 30.87
CA ASP A 52 -28.28 21.31 30.72
C ASP A 52 -28.59 19.81 30.65
N LYS A 53 -29.31 19.36 31.68
CA LYS A 53 -29.93 18.04 31.76
C LYS A 53 -31.22 18.07 30.93
N VAL A 54 -31.22 17.45 29.76
CA VAL A 54 -32.48 17.08 29.07
C VAL A 54 -32.75 15.60 29.32
N ASN A 55 -33.80 15.38 30.09
CA ASN A 55 -34.36 14.10 30.47
C ASN A 55 -35.46 13.75 29.45
N LEU A 56 -35.22 12.79 28.57
CA LEU A 56 -36.26 12.23 27.69
C LEU A 56 -36.38 10.73 27.93
N LYS A 57 -37.34 10.38 28.80
CA LYS A 57 -38.01 9.08 28.81
C LYS A 57 -38.97 9.03 27.63
N ALA A 58 -38.81 8.06 26.74
CA ALA A 58 -39.90 7.58 25.89
C ALA A 58 -39.83 6.05 25.79
N LYS A 59 -40.94 5.44 26.21
CA LYS A 59 -41.29 4.02 26.08
C LYS A 59 -41.80 3.72 24.67
N SER A 60 -41.95 2.42 24.40
CA SER A 60 -42.75 1.78 23.33
C SER A 60 -42.05 1.73 21.96
N SER A 61 -42.13 0.67 21.16
CA SER A 61 -42.93 -0.57 21.20
C SER A 61 -42.29 -1.59 20.26
N LEU A 62 -42.47 -2.88 20.58
CA LEU A 62 -42.30 -4.01 19.67
C LEU A 62 -43.02 -3.75 18.34
N GLY A 63 -42.29 -3.93 17.24
CA GLY A 63 -42.82 -3.96 15.88
C GLY A 63 -42.37 -5.25 15.19
N THR A 64 -43.36 -6.09 14.90
CA THR A 64 -43.31 -7.40 14.27
C THR A 64 -42.58 -7.43 12.92
N ARG A 65 -41.75 -8.46 12.73
CA ARG A 65 -41.15 -8.84 11.45
C ARG A 65 -42.22 -9.44 10.53
N SER A 66 -42.41 -8.85 9.35
CA SER A 66 -43.07 -9.50 8.22
C SER A 66 -42.01 -10.07 7.26
N PRO A 67 -42.22 -11.28 6.71
CA PRO A 67 -41.26 -11.93 5.81
C PRO A 67 -41.42 -11.41 4.38
N LEU A 68 -40.32 -10.98 3.76
CA LEU A 68 -40.33 -10.64 2.33
C LEU A 68 -40.18 -11.91 1.49
N VAL A 69 -41.19 -12.11 0.65
CA VAL A 69 -41.40 -13.17 -0.33
C VAL A 69 -40.29 -13.15 -1.40
N ARG A 70 -39.73 -14.32 -1.70
CA ARG A 70 -38.90 -14.59 -2.88
C ARG A 70 -39.80 -14.73 -4.13
N PRO A 71 -39.51 -14.06 -5.25
CA PRO A 71 -40.02 -14.50 -6.54
C PRO A 71 -39.11 -15.58 -7.13
N SER A 72 -39.76 -16.67 -7.55
CA SER A 72 -39.22 -17.80 -8.28
C SER A 72 -38.76 -17.43 -9.70
N ALA A 73 -37.73 -18.14 -10.15
CA ALA A 73 -37.25 -18.17 -11.51
C ALA A 73 -38.32 -18.65 -12.51
N SER A 74 -38.32 -18.08 -13.73
CA SER A 74 -38.86 -18.75 -14.90
C SER A 74 -38.17 -18.28 -16.19
N THR A 75 -37.44 -19.22 -16.80
CA THR A 75 -37.36 -19.55 -18.23
C THR A 75 -36.97 -18.51 -19.29
N ALA A 76 -35.93 -18.91 -20.02
CA ALA A 76 -35.52 -18.46 -21.34
C ALA A 76 -36.53 -18.81 -22.45
N SER A 77 -36.64 -17.94 -23.47
CA SER A 77 -36.66 -18.34 -24.90
C SER A 77 -36.65 -17.15 -25.87
N LYS A 78 -35.52 -17.01 -26.55
CA LYS A 78 -35.29 -16.94 -28.02
C LYS A 78 -36.39 -16.48 -29.00
N ARG A 79 -35.90 -15.75 -30.03
CA ARG A 79 -36.40 -15.47 -31.41
C ARG A 79 -37.33 -14.27 -31.60
N MET A 80 -36.91 -13.21 -32.30
CA MET A 80 -36.69 -12.98 -33.75
C MET A 80 -37.89 -12.29 -34.42
N SER A 81 -37.68 -11.02 -34.77
CA SER A 81 -38.10 -10.30 -36.00
C SER A 81 -39.46 -10.61 -36.64
N GLN A 82 -40.33 -9.61 -36.78
CA GLN A 82 -40.62 -8.95 -38.07
C GLN A 82 -41.61 -7.78 -37.94
N SER A 83 -41.34 -6.77 -38.75
CA SER A 83 -42.20 -5.64 -39.11
C SER A 83 -43.43 -6.13 -39.90
N THR A 84 -44.61 -5.54 -39.64
CA THR A 84 -45.50 -5.00 -40.68
C THR A 84 -46.65 -4.18 -40.06
N THR A 85 -46.90 -3.05 -40.70
CA THR A 85 -48.09 -2.19 -40.66
C THR A 85 -49.39 -2.94 -40.98
N SER A 86 -50.50 -2.62 -40.31
CA SER A 86 -51.77 -2.26 -40.99
C SER A 86 -52.90 -1.90 -40.01
N THR A 87 -53.64 -0.89 -40.43
CA THR A 87 -54.94 -0.41 -39.97
C THR A 87 -56.05 -1.47 -40.03
N ALA A 88 -56.86 -1.58 -38.99
CA ALA A 88 -58.27 -1.99 -39.13
C ALA A 88 -59.11 -1.54 -37.93
N LYS A 89 -60.11 -0.70 -38.23
CA LYS A 89 -61.25 -0.41 -37.36
C LYS A 89 -62.05 -1.69 -37.13
N LYS A 90 -62.40 -2.00 -35.87
CA LYS A 90 -63.60 -2.80 -35.58
C LYS A 90 -64.18 -2.47 -34.22
N SER A 91 -65.38 -1.91 -34.29
CA SER A 91 -66.29 -1.62 -33.19
C SER A 91 -66.77 -2.93 -32.57
N ILE A 92 -66.64 -3.09 -31.25
CA ILE A 92 -67.41 -4.06 -30.47
C ILE A 92 -67.94 -3.32 -29.24
N THR A 93 -69.24 -3.08 -29.30
CA THR A 93 -70.09 -2.63 -28.20
C THR A 93 -70.36 -3.83 -27.31
N GLN A 94 -69.90 -3.80 -26.05
CA GLN A 94 -70.48 -4.67 -25.03
C GLN A 94 -70.52 -3.95 -23.69
N SER A 95 -71.76 -3.73 -23.27
CA SER A 95 -72.20 -3.14 -22.02
C SER A 95 -71.88 -4.05 -20.85
N VAL A 96 -71.09 -3.56 -19.90
CA VAL A 96 -71.13 -4.00 -18.51
C VAL A 96 -71.29 -2.75 -17.65
N LYS A 97 -72.53 -2.51 -17.23
CA LYS A 97 -72.84 -1.70 -16.06
C LYS A 97 -72.44 -2.54 -14.86
N ASP A 98 -71.56 -2.02 -14.02
CA ASP A 98 -71.82 -1.84 -12.60
C ASP A 98 -70.60 -1.23 -11.88
N ASN A 99 -70.83 0.00 -11.40
CA ASN A 99 -70.39 0.57 -10.13
C ASN A 99 -69.18 -0.08 -9.42
N VAL A 100 -68.03 0.60 -9.47
CA VAL A 100 -67.52 1.48 -8.39
C VAL A 100 -66.37 2.27 -9.02
N THR A 101 -66.60 3.54 -9.31
CA THR A 101 -65.51 4.46 -9.66
C THR A 101 -64.90 4.94 -8.34
N PRO A 102 -63.71 4.49 -7.91
CA PRO A 102 -63.01 5.19 -6.86
C PRO A 102 -62.64 6.55 -7.45
N SER A 103 -63.32 7.60 -7.00
CA SER A 103 -62.88 8.97 -7.20
C SER A 103 -61.51 9.10 -6.54
N ILE A 104 -60.45 8.83 -7.32
CA ILE A 104 -59.08 9.11 -6.92
C ILE A 104 -59.04 10.63 -6.70
N PRO A 105 -58.83 11.12 -5.48
CA PRO A 105 -58.65 12.54 -5.27
C PRO A 105 -57.46 12.95 -6.12
N SER A 106 -57.72 13.76 -7.16
CA SER A 106 -56.71 14.42 -7.96
C SER A 106 -55.98 15.39 -7.03
N ASN A 107 -54.98 14.86 -6.33
CA ASN A 107 -54.15 15.63 -5.44
C ASN A 107 -53.20 16.42 -6.35
N ASP A 108 -53.72 17.53 -6.90
CA ASP A 108 -53.04 18.42 -7.84
C ASP A 108 -51.66 18.85 -7.32
N GLU A 109 -51.52 18.92 -5.99
CA GLU A 109 -50.26 19.18 -5.30
C GLU A 109 -49.21 18.08 -5.54
N THR A 110 -49.59 16.79 -5.55
CA THR A 110 -48.66 15.68 -5.81
C THR A 110 -48.16 15.70 -7.25
N VAL A 111 -49.05 16.01 -8.21
CA VAL A 111 -48.68 16.14 -9.62
C VAL A 111 -47.77 17.35 -9.84
N SER A 112 -48.04 18.47 -9.16
CA SER A 112 -47.18 19.66 -9.18
C SER A 112 -45.78 19.37 -8.63
N ASN A 113 -45.69 18.71 -7.46
CA ASN A 113 -44.41 18.35 -6.83
C ASN A 113 -43.57 17.40 -7.70
N LEU A 114 -44.21 16.43 -8.36
CA LEU A 114 -43.53 15.53 -9.29
C LEU A 114 -43.00 16.26 -10.53
N ARG A 115 -43.76 17.23 -11.07
CA ARG A 115 -43.28 18.07 -12.19
C ARG A 115 -42.09 18.92 -11.78
N GLN A 116 -42.14 19.54 -10.60
CA GLN A 116 -41.04 20.33 -10.07
C GLN A 116 -39.77 19.48 -9.90
N LEU A 117 -39.89 18.29 -9.29
CA LEU A 117 -38.77 17.38 -9.11
C LEU A 117 -38.15 16.95 -10.46
N ASN A 118 -38.99 16.65 -11.46
CA ASN A 118 -38.52 16.25 -12.78
C ASN A 118 -37.74 17.39 -13.47
N ASN A 119 -38.22 18.63 -13.35
CA ASN A 119 -37.52 19.80 -13.87
C ASN A 119 -36.15 20.01 -13.19
N THR A 120 -36.09 19.88 -11.86
CA THR A 120 -34.81 19.96 -11.12
C THR A 120 -33.83 18.86 -11.52
N LEU A 121 -34.32 17.64 -11.77
CA LEU A 121 -33.48 16.54 -12.24
C LEU A 121 -32.93 16.80 -13.66
N LEU A 122 -33.76 17.34 -14.56
CA LEU A 122 -33.34 17.72 -15.91
C LEU A 122 -32.27 18.82 -15.90
N GLU A 123 -32.40 19.82 -15.02
CA GLU A 123 -31.37 20.86 -14.84
C GLU A 123 -30.05 20.28 -14.34
N LYS A 124 -30.09 19.37 -13.35
CA LYS A 124 -28.89 18.67 -12.86
C LYS A 124 -28.21 17.83 -13.93
N ILE A 125 -28.98 17.14 -14.77
CA ILE A 125 -28.43 16.36 -15.89
C ILE A 125 -27.68 17.28 -16.85
N LYS A 126 -28.28 18.42 -17.24
CA LYS A 126 -27.62 19.41 -18.11
C LYS A 126 -26.35 19.99 -17.49
N GLN A 127 -26.35 20.24 -16.18
CA GLN A 127 -25.17 20.72 -15.47
C GLN A 127 -24.03 19.68 -15.53
N LEU A 128 -24.33 18.42 -15.25
CA LEU A 128 -23.34 17.33 -15.29
C LEU A 128 -22.81 17.11 -16.71
N GLU A 129 -23.65 17.24 -17.74
CA GLU A 129 -23.22 17.16 -19.15
C GLU A 129 -22.23 18.29 -19.50
N ASN A 130 -22.47 19.52 -19.00
CA ASN A 130 -21.55 20.64 -19.17
C ASN A 130 -20.22 20.43 -18.44
N GLU A 131 -20.24 19.97 -17.18
CA GLU A 131 -19.03 19.66 -16.41
C GLU A 131 -18.19 18.57 -17.08
N LEU A 132 -18.85 17.54 -17.64
CA LEU A 132 -18.19 16.45 -18.35
C LEU A 132 -17.62 16.92 -19.69
N SER A 133 -18.32 17.83 -20.39
CA SER A 133 -17.82 18.49 -21.60
C SER A 133 -16.55 19.31 -21.33
N MET A 134 -16.56 20.13 -20.26
CA MET A 134 -15.39 20.90 -19.83
C MET A 134 -14.21 20.00 -19.47
N SER A 135 -14.47 18.91 -18.73
CA SER A 135 -13.43 17.95 -18.36
C SER A 135 -12.81 17.26 -19.58
N ARG A 136 -13.61 16.93 -20.60
CA ARG A 136 -13.11 16.38 -21.87
C ARG A 136 -12.25 17.39 -22.63
N SER A 137 -12.65 18.67 -22.66
CA SER A 137 -11.87 19.73 -23.28
C SER A 137 -10.51 19.89 -22.61
N LEU A 138 -10.47 19.93 -21.27
CA LEU A 138 -9.22 20.00 -20.51
C LEU A 138 -8.33 18.78 -20.74
N PHE A 139 -8.92 17.59 -20.87
CA PHE A 139 -8.17 16.38 -21.15
C PHE A 139 -7.53 16.41 -22.55
N GLU A 140 -8.24 16.87 -23.58
CA GLU A 140 -7.66 17.02 -24.92
C GLU A 140 -6.60 18.14 -24.97
N GLU A 141 -6.77 19.22 -24.19
CA GLU A 141 -5.73 20.24 -24.02
C GLU A 141 -4.47 19.68 -23.34
N LEU A 142 -4.63 18.89 -22.28
CA LEU A 142 -3.53 18.18 -21.63
C LEU A 142 -2.85 17.20 -22.59
N LYS A 143 -3.63 16.44 -23.36
CA LYS A 143 -3.11 15.46 -24.31
C LYS A 143 -2.32 16.11 -25.45
N THR A 144 -2.80 17.23 -25.98
CA THR A 144 -2.08 18.02 -27.00
C THR A 144 -0.84 18.70 -26.41
N SER A 145 -0.90 19.18 -25.17
CA SER A 145 0.28 19.67 -24.44
C SER A 145 1.31 18.55 -24.22
N THR A 146 0.85 17.34 -23.90
CA THR A 146 1.69 16.15 -23.66
C THR A 146 2.32 15.60 -24.95
N GLN A 147 1.64 15.70 -26.10
CA GLN A 147 2.21 15.30 -27.39
C GLN A 147 3.39 16.19 -27.85
N ASN A 148 3.57 17.37 -27.26
CA ASN A 148 4.74 18.23 -27.47
C ASN A 148 5.87 18.02 -26.42
N ILE A 149 5.67 17.12 -25.45
CA ILE A 149 6.69 16.78 -24.44
C ILE A 149 7.87 15.96 -24.99
N PRO A 150 7.78 15.14 -26.06
CA PRO A 150 8.95 14.42 -26.57
C PRO A 150 10.10 15.38 -26.95
N GLU A 151 9.82 16.52 -27.59
CA GLU A 151 10.87 17.46 -27.99
C GLU A 151 11.39 18.31 -26.83
N THR A 152 10.53 18.71 -25.90
CA THR A 152 10.93 19.61 -24.81
C THR A 152 11.76 18.86 -23.76
N LEU A 153 11.38 17.61 -23.45
CA LEU A 153 12.14 16.74 -22.55
C LEU A 153 13.41 16.22 -23.24
N SER A 154 13.37 15.93 -24.55
CA SER A 154 14.58 15.57 -25.31
C SER A 154 15.55 16.75 -25.45
N ARG A 155 15.09 18.01 -25.59
CA ARG A 155 15.96 19.19 -25.54
C ARG A 155 16.51 19.47 -24.15
N PHE A 156 15.73 19.22 -23.09
CA PHE A 156 16.22 19.38 -21.72
C PHE A 156 17.30 18.35 -21.37
N VAL A 157 17.10 17.10 -21.79
CA VAL A 157 18.10 16.02 -21.66
C VAL A 157 19.32 16.29 -22.54
N GLN A 158 19.14 16.74 -23.79
CA GLN A 158 20.25 17.07 -24.69
C GLN A 158 21.07 18.27 -24.20
N ASN A 159 20.43 19.36 -23.75
CA ASN A 159 21.15 20.50 -23.16
C ASN A 159 21.91 20.09 -21.89
N SER A 160 21.37 19.16 -21.10
CA SER A 160 22.07 18.65 -19.90
C SER A 160 23.27 17.76 -20.26
N LEU A 161 23.18 17.01 -21.37
CA LEU A 161 24.28 16.22 -21.92
C LEU A 161 25.37 17.08 -22.56
N ASP A 162 24.98 18.15 -23.27
CA ASP A 162 25.92 19.07 -23.92
C ASP A 162 26.75 19.86 -22.88
N ILE A 163 26.13 20.25 -21.75
CA ILE A 163 26.83 20.88 -20.60
C ILE A 163 27.84 19.92 -19.95
N LEU A 164 27.59 18.62 -19.99
CA LEU A 164 28.49 17.59 -19.44
C LEU A 164 29.58 17.15 -20.43
N SER A 165 29.36 17.32 -21.73
CA SER A 165 30.35 16.97 -22.76
C SER A 165 31.37 18.07 -23.05
N ASP A 166 31.11 19.31 -22.63
CA ASP A 166 32.01 20.46 -22.90
C ASP A 166 33.10 20.66 -21.83
N SER A 167 33.24 19.74 -20.86
CA SER A 167 34.40 19.70 -19.96
C SER A 167 35.56 18.91 -20.54
N THR A 168 35.94 19.18 -21.79
CA THR A 168 37.26 18.81 -22.30
C THR A 168 38.30 19.81 -21.82
N PHE A 169 38.93 19.40 -20.74
CA PHE A 169 40.22 19.80 -20.23
C PHE A 169 41.28 19.90 -21.36
N ALA A 170 41.58 21.13 -21.79
CA ALA A 170 42.81 21.48 -22.49
C ALA A 170 43.07 22.99 -22.38
N GLY A 171 44.18 23.39 -21.74
CA GLY A 171 44.76 24.72 -21.91
C GLY A 171 45.06 25.49 -20.62
N ASP A 172 46.33 25.47 -20.26
CA ASP A 172 47.12 26.53 -19.62
C ASP A 172 46.83 26.99 -18.19
N ALA A 173 47.72 26.52 -17.31
CA ALA A 173 47.94 27.00 -15.96
C ALA A 173 48.49 28.44 -15.95
N PRO A 174 48.04 29.30 -15.02
CA PRO A 174 48.87 30.34 -14.46
C PRO A 174 49.47 29.85 -13.14
N GLU A 175 50.78 29.99 -13.08
CA GLU A 175 51.65 29.90 -11.92
C GLU A 175 51.16 30.87 -10.83
N ILE A 176 50.59 30.35 -9.73
CA ILE A 176 50.41 31.11 -8.49
C ILE A 176 51.07 30.35 -7.35
N VAL A 177 52.27 30.83 -7.07
CA VAL A 177 53.09 30.59 -5.89
C VAL A 177 52.48 31.38 -4.71
N ASN A 178 52.12 30.67 -3.63
CA ASN A 178 52.46 30.96 -2.22
C ASN A 178 51.38 30.61 -1.19
N GLN A 179 51.88 29.97 -0.11
CA GLN A 179 51.47 30.08 1.29
C GLN A 179 50.10 29.55 1.70
N ILE A 180 50.07 28.29 2.14
CA ILE A 180 49.33 27.91 3.35
C ILE A 180 50.20 26.99 4.20
N ASP A 181 50.61 27.48 5.36
CA ASP A 181 51.30 26.75 6.41
C ASP A 181 50.40 25.65 7.00
N ALA A 182 50.92 24.42 7.03
CA ALA A 182 50.32 23.31 7.77
C ALA A 182 50.81 23.33 9.22
N PRO A 183 49.94 23.15 10.23
CA PRO A 183 50.38 22.96 11.61
C PRO A 183 50.85 21.51 11.80
N SER A 184 52.14 21.36 12.07
CA SER A 184 52.76 20.10 12.50
C SER A 184 52.24 19.69 13.88
N PHE A 185 51.31 18.74 13.93
CA PHE A 185 51.00 17.98 15.14
C PHE A 185 51.93 16.76 15.21
N LEU A 186 53.07 16.94 15.88
CA LEU A 186 53.92 15.84 16.33
C LEU A 186 53.22 15.16 17.52
N LEU A 187 52.65 13.97 17.29
CA LEU A 187 52.29 13.05 18.36
C LEU A 187 53.49 12.16 18.63
N ASP A 188 54.08 12.39 19.80
CA ASP A 188 55.05 11.56 20.50
C ASP A 188 54.39 10.21 20.86
N VAL A 189 54.74 9.17 20.14
CA VAL A 189 54.36 7.78 20.46
C VAL A 189 55.53 7.17 21.19
N SER A 190 55.47 7.23 22.51
CA SER A 190 56.37 6.48 23.38
C SER A 190 55.99 5.00 23.36
N ASP A 191 57.00 4.18 23.13
CA ASP A 191 56.98 2.73 23.20
C ASP A 191 56.37 2.26 24.53
N THR A 192 55.13 1.77 24.46
CA THR A 192 54.53 0.96 25.52
C THR A 192 54.33 -0.45 24.99
N ASP A 193 55.17 -1.32 25.51
CA ASP A 193 55.19 -2.77 25.34
C ASP A 193 53.90 -3.37 25.93
N VAL A 194 52.85 -3.47 25.09
CA VAL A 194 51.58 -4.11 25.44
C VAL A 194 51.47 -5.44 24.71
N THR A 195 52.02 -6.47 25.35
CA THR A 195 51.48 -7.84 25.43
C THR A 195 50.32 -8.16 24.48
N SER A 196 50.67 -8.74 23.34
CA SER A 196 50.00 -9.88 22.67
C SER A 196 48.62 -10.30 23.19
N GLN A 197 47.60 -9.44 23.04
CA GLN A 197 46.21 -9.88 23.04
C GLN A 197 45.86 -10.40 21.65
N LEU A 198 45.78 -11.72 21.56
CA LEU A 198 45.24 -12.47 20.44
C LEU A 198 43.91 -11.84 20.00
N ASN A 199 43.90 -11.26 18.79
CA ASN A 199 42.68 -10.82 18.14
C ASN A 199 41.64 -11.95 18.23
N PRO A 200 40.43 -11.69 18.77
CA PRO A 200 39.39 -12.70 18.77
C PRO A 200 39.17 -13.17 17.33
N PRO A 201 39.01 -14.49 17.09
CA PRO A 201 38.86 -15.02 15.75
C PRO A 201 37.70 -14.29 15.07
N LEU A 202 38.01 -13.61 13.97
CA LEU A 202 37.03 -12.93 13.10
C LEU A 202 35.86 -13.89 12.88
N SER A 203 34.68 -13.47 13.34
CA SER A 203 33.44 -14.22 13.10
C SER A 203 33.38 -14.55 11.61
N PRO A 204 33.15 -15.83 11.23
CA PRO A 204 33.15 -16.23 9.84
C PRO A 204 32.15 -15.37 9.06
N VAL A 205 32.64 -14.70 8.02
CA VAL A 205 31.81 -13.92 7.09
C VAL A 205 30.72 -14.87 6.57
N PRO A 206 29.43 -14.52 6.66
CA PRO A 206 28.34 -15.37 6.19
C PRO A 206 28.56 -15.71 4.72
N VAL A 207 28.83 -16.98 4.42
CA VAL A 207 28.95 -17.44 3.04
C VAL A 207 27.56 -17.43 2.41
N PRO A 208 27.37 -16.86 1.21
CA PRO A 208 26.07 -16.86 0.53
C PRO A 208 25.52 -18.28 0.39
N VAL A 209 24.33 -18.53 0.95
CA VAL A 209 23.67 -19.83 0.83
C VAL A 209 22.99 -19.90 -0.54
N HIS A 210 23.48 -20.75 -1.43
CA HIS A 210 22.84 -20.97 -2.72
C HIS A 210 21.56 -21.78 -2.54
N HIS A 211 20.42 -21.10 -2.51
CA HIS A 211 19.12 -21.73 -2.53
C HIS A 211 18.81 -22.27 -3.94
N THR A 212 18.17 -23.44 -4.01
CA THR A 212 17.77 -24.05 -5.29
C THR A 212 16.61 -23.29 -5.96
N LYS A 213 15.83 -22.54 -5.19
CA LYS A 213 14.73 -21.68 -5.64
C LYS A 213 14.99 -20.23 -5.25
N PRO A 214 14.67 -19.25 -6.11
CA PRO A 214 14.73 -17.84 -5.75
C PRO A 214 13.84 -17.54 -4.55
N GLN A 215 14.22 -16.56 -3.74
CA GLN A 215 13.46 -16.15 -2.56
C GLN A 215 12.58 -14.95 -2.87
N LEU A 216 11.37 -14.95 -2.31
CA LEU A 216 10.53 -13.76 -2.17
C LEU A 216 10.38 -13.46 -0.69
N LEU A 217 11.08 -12.42 -0.23
CA LEU A 217 11.00 -11.92 1.13
C LEU A 217 10.02 -10.74 1.19
N ILE A 218 8.94 -10.90 1.95
CA ILE A 218 7.97 -9.82 2.19
C ILE A 218 8.34 -9.13 3.49
N ILE A 219 8.53 -7.82 3.47
CA ILE A 219 8.77 -7.02 4.67
C ILE A 219 7.72 -5.92 4.72
N GLY A 220 7.02 -5.80 5.85
CA GLY A 220 5.97 -4.81 5.91
C GLY A 220 5.36 -4.61 7.28
N ASP A 221 4.43 -3.67 7.34
CA ASP A 221 3.64 -3.41 8.53
C ASP A 221 2.47 -4.40 8.68
N SER A 222 1.48 -4.06 9.53
CA SER A 222 0.32 -4.92 9.78
C SER A 222 -0.48 -5.29 8.54
N MET A 223 -0.37 -4.56 7.42
CA MET A 223 -1.06 -4.86 6.15
C MET A 223 -0.54 -6.14 5.49
N GLY A 224 0.76 -6.42 5.58
CA GLY A 224 1.39 -7.61 4.97
C GLY A 224 1.12 -8.93 5.68
N ARG A 225 0.39 -8.91 6.81
CA ARG A 225 0.06 -10.14 7.57
C ARG A 225 -0.63 -11.16 6.66
N ASP A 226 -0.27 -12.43 6.81
CA ASP A 226 -0.80 -13.58 6.04
C ASP A 226 -0.37 -13.63 4.57
N PHE A 227 0.38 -12.64 4.03
CA PHE A 227 0.74 -12.62 2.61
C PHE A 227 1.58 -13.85 2.21
N ALA A 228 2.57 -14.24 3.01
CA ALA A 228 3.39 -15.41 2.70
C ALA A 228 2.56 -16.69 2.54
N GLU A 229 1.61 -16.95 3.44
CA GLU A 229 0.76 -18.14 3.36
C GLU A 229 -0.16 -18.13 2.13
N ILE A 230 -0.61 -16.95 1.71
CA ILE A 230 -1.43 -16.80 0.49
C ILE A 230 -0.57 -16.94 -0.77
N LEU A 231 0.67 -16.43 -0.76
CA LEU A 231 1.56 -16.39 -1.93
C LEU A 231 2.28 -17.71 -2.19
N LYS A 232 2.63 -18.49 -1.15
CA LYS A 232 3.26 -19.81 -1.30
C LYS A 232 2.60 -20.72 -2.35
N PRO A 233 1.27 -20.93 -2.36
CA PRO A 233 0.62 -21.73 -3.39
C PRO A 233 0.53 -21.05 -4.76
N LEU A 234 0.63 -19.71 -4.83
CA LEU A 234 0.59 -18.94 -6.07
C LEU A 234 1.96 -18.88 -6.76
N LEU A 235 3.04 -19.07 -6.01
CA LEU A 235 4.43 -18.98 -6.48
C LEU A 235 5.22 -20.24 -6.09
N PRO A 236 4.88 -21.42 -6.64
CA PRO A 236 5.50 -22.69 -6.25
C PRO A 236 7.01 -22.76 -6.55
N ASP A 237 7.50 -21.94 -7.47
CA ASP A 237 8.91 -21.87 -7.86
C ASP A 237 9.73 -20.92 -7.00
N TYR A 238 9.10 -20.21 -6.06
CA TYR A 238 9.77 -19.33 -5.10
C TYR A 238 9.75 -19.92 -3.69
N THR A 239 10.79 -19.61 -2.91
CA THR A 239 10.73 -19.73 -1.45
C THR A 239 10.16 -18.43 -0.89
N VAL A 240 8.90 -18.46 -0.46
CA VAL A 240 8.22 -17.25 0.05
C VAL A 240 8.27 -17.19 1.57
N SER A 241 8.75 -16.06 2.10
CA SER A 241 8.77 -15.76 3.54
C SER A 241 8.27 -14.34 3.81
N ALA A 242 7.87 -14.05 5.06
CA ALA A 242 7.44 -12.71 5.45
C ALA A 242 7.95 -12.34 6.85
N GLN A 243 8.44 -11.11 6.99
CA GLN A 243 8.78 -10.45 8.24
C GLN A 243 7.87 -9.25 8.44
N ILE A 244 6.94 -9.37 9.38
CA ILE A 244 5.85 -8.41 9.57
C ILE A 244 6.02 -7.71 10.91
N TYR A 245 6.06 -6.38 10.86
CA TYR A 245 6.28 -5.51 12.02
C TYR A 245 5.07 -4.57 12.22
N PRO A 246 4.02 -5.01 12.95
CA PRO A 246 2.79 -4.25 13.09
C PRO A 246 3.01 -2.88 13.74
N GLY A 247 2.46 -1.83 13.12
CA GLY A 247 2.55 -0.45 13.64
C GLY A 247 3.88 0.25 13.37
N CYS A 248 4.83 -0.41 12.72
CA CYS A 248 6.11 0.20 12.38
C CYS A 248 6.00 1.18 11.22
N THR A 249 6.93 2.13 11.20
CA THR A 249 7.11 3.12 10.14
C THR A 249 7.91 2.52 8.98
N LEU A 250 7.86 3.17 7.81
CA LEU A 250 8.68 2.81 6.65
C LEU A 250 10.18 2.82 6.99
N GLU A 251 10.64 3.77 7.80
CA GLU A 251 12.04 3.84 8.23
C GLU A 251 12.49 2.60 9.00
N THR A 252 11.69 2.16 9.97
CA THR A 252 11.97 0.91 10.69
C THR A 252 11.97 -0.28 9.73
N ILE A 253 11.01 -0.35 8.81
CA ILE A 253 10.94 -1.44 7.82
C ILE A 253 12.19 -1.48 6.92
N LEU A 254 12.72 -0.33 6.49
CA LEU A 254 13.94 -0.27 5.68
C LEU A 254 15.21 -0.60 6.47
N SER A 255 15.26 -0.19 7.74
CA SER A 255 16.33 -0.60 8.66
C SER A 255 16.38 -2.12 8.79
N GLU A 256 15.24 -2.76 9.07
CA GLU A 256 15.14 -4.23 9.18
C GLU A 256 15.45 -4.93 7.84
N ALA A 257 15.04 -4.32 6.71
CA ALA A 257 15.36 -4.84 5.39
C ALA A 257 16.87 -4.91 5.14
N THR A 258 17.65 -3.96 5.68
CA THR A 258 19.11 -3.97 5.50
C THR A 258 19.73 -5.25 6.05
N ASP A 259 19.36 -5.66 7.27
CA ASP A 259 19.90 -6.86 7.91
C ASP A 259 19.36 -8.14 7.28
N LEU A 260 18.07 -8.18 6.95
CA LEU A 260 17.42 -9.37 6.40
C LEU A 260 17.86 -9.69 4.96
N THR A 261 18.39 -8.70 4.24
CA THR A 261 18.75 -8.84 2.82
C THR A 261 20.23 -9.12 2.59
N LEU A 262 21.06 -9.18 3.64
CA LEU A 262 22.51 -9.44 3.54
C LEU A 262 22.87 -10.74 2.81
N SER A 263 21.99 -11.74 2.86
CA SER A 263 22.20 -13.04 2.21
C SER A 263 21.50 -13.18 0.85
N LEU A 264 20.76 -12.15 0.42
CA LEU A 264 19.99 -12.16 -0.81
C LEU A 264 20.84 -11.64 -1.98
N THR A 265 20.43 -12.04 -3.18
CA THR A 265 21.11 -11.72 -4.44
C THR A 265 20.14 -11.11 -5.45
N LYS A 266 20.64 -10.70 -6.62
CA LYS A 266 19.81 -10.30 -7.77
C LYS A 266 18.90 -11.39 -8.37
N ARG A 267 18.91 -12.61 -7.84
CA ARG A 267 17.90 -13.64 -8.17
C ARG A 267 16.70 -13.60 -7.23
N ASP A 268 16.85 -12.95 -6.08
CA ASP A 268 15.86 -12.86 -5.04
C ASP A 268 15.08 -11.55 -5.16
N LEU A 269 13.91 -11.52 -4.53
CA LEU A 269 12.99 -10.38 -4.53
C LEU A 269 12.64 -9.99 -3.10
N VAL A 270 12.66 -8.69 -2.85
CA VAL A 270 12.21 -8.10 -1.60
C VAL A 270 10.97 -7.25 -1.89
N PHE A 271 9.83 -7.63 -1.32
CA PHE A 271 8.58 -6.89 -1.45
C PHE A 271 8.32 -6.07 -0.19
N ILE A 272 8.27 -4.75 -0.32
CA ILE A 272 8.01 -3.81 0.77
C ILE A 272 6.56 -3.33 0.73
N ILE A 273 5.84 -3.49 1.84
CA ILE A 273 4.51 -2.90 2.06
C ILE A 273 4.45 -2.19 3.42
N ALA A 274 4.61 -0.86 3.39
CA ALA A 274 4.64 -0.03 4.59
C ALA A 274 4.28 1.43 4.25
N GLY A 275 4.28 2.30 5.26
CA GLY A 275 4.17 3.75 5.10
C GLY A 275 2.88 4.35 5.63
N VAL A 276 1.81 3.56 5.80
CA VAL A 276 0.53 4.08 6.32
C VAL A 276 0.68 4.67 7.73
N ASN A 277 1.56 4.09 8.56
CA ASN A 277 1.84 4.61 9.91
C ASN A 277 2.68 5.90 9.90
N ASN A 278 3.27 6.28 8.76
CA ASN A 278 4.00 7.54 8.63
C ASN A 278 3.10 8.71 8.21
N ILE A 279 1.90 8.46 7.70
CA ILE A 279 1.02 9.52 7.17
C ILE A 279 0.33 10.26 8.33
N PRO A 280 0.33 11.62 8.33
CA PRO A 280 0.74 12.54 7.25
C PRO A 280 2.20 13.03 7.32
N ASN A 281 3.00 12.52 8.26
CA ASN A 281 4.37 12.99 8.51
C ASN A 281 5.39 12.59 7.43
N LEU A 282 5.03 11.71 6.48
CA LEU A 282 5.90 11.27 5.38
C LEU A 282 5.91 12.29 4.22
N CYS A 283 6.52 13.45 4.45
CA CYS A 283 6.68 14.44 3.40
C CYS A 283 7.78 14.03 2.38
N PRO A 284 7.75 14.56 1.15
CA PRO A 284 8.73 14.23 0.11
C PRO A 284 10.19 14.38 0.57
N THR A 285 10.55 15.48 1.23
CA THR A 285 11.93 15.71 1.71
C THR A 285 12.41 14.66 2.73
N LEU A 286 11.51 14.17 3.59
CA LEU A 286 11.85 13.10 4.54
C LEU A 286 12.03 11.78 3.80
N LEU A 287 11.15 11.49 2.84
CA LEU A 287 11.22 10.29 2.02
C LEU A 287 12.50 10.26 1.16
N ASP A 288 12.89 11.40 0.57
CA ASP A 288 14.14 11.55 -0.20
C ASP A 288 15.35 11.14 0.65
N LYS A 289 15.48 11.72 1.85
CA LYS A 289 16.57 11.41 2.78
C LYS A 289 16.56 9.95 3.20
N LEU A 290 15.36 9.41 3.44
CA LEU A 290 15.19 8.03 3.87
C LEU A 290 15.64 7.06 2.77
N LEU A 291 15.19 7.24 1.53
CA LEU A 291 15.59 6.35 0.43
C LEU A 291 17.08 6.49 0.09
N GLU A 292 17.63 7.70 0.16
CA GLU A 292 19.06 7.96 -0.06
C GLU A 292 19.94 7.19 0.94
N GLN A 293 19.51 7.08 2.20
CA GLN A 293 20.20 6.32 3.24
C GLN A 293 20.31 4.82 2.90
N TYR A 294 19.30 4.27 2.22
CA TYR A 294 19.21 2.84 1.89
C TYR A 294 19.54 2.54 0.42
N LYS A 295 20.05 3.50 -0.35
CA LYS A 295 20.28 3.32 -1.79
C LYS A 295 21.20 2.14 -2.16
N LEU A 296 22.14 1.79 -1.27
CA LEU A 296 23.09 0.71 -1.52
C LEU A 296 22.41 -0.66 -1.51
N ILE A 297 21.44 -0.91 -0.62
CA ILE A 297 20.78 -2.22 -0.56
C ILE A 297 19.92 -2.50 -1.80
N PHE A 298 19.36 -1.45 -2.43
CA PHE A 298 18.60 -1.57 -3.67
C PHE A 298 19.47 -2.03 -4.86
N LYS A 299 20.78 -1.77 -4.81
CA LYS A 299 21.73 -2.19 -5.84
C LYS A 299 22.16 -3.65 -5.73
N GLU A 300 21.98 -4.29 -4.57
CA GLU A 300 22.43 -5.67 -4.34
C GLU A 300 21.33 -6.71 -4.59
N THR A 301 20.07 -6.35 -4.36
CA THR A 301 18.90 -7.24 -4.53
C THR A 301 17.80 -6.53 -5.33
N ASN A 302 16.79 -7.24 -5.84
CA ASN A 302 15.66 -6.60 -6.52
C ASN A 302 14.59 -6.23 -5.51
N PHE A 303 14.27 -4.93 -5.43
CA PHE A 303 13.22 -4.43 -4.56
C PHE A 303 11.95 -4.12 -5.34
N ILE A 304 10.81 -4.44 -4.75
CA ILE A 304 9.48 -4.06 -5.21
C ILE A 304 8.80 -3.31 -4.07
N PHE A 305 8.52 -2.03 -4.26
CA PHE A 305 7.76 -1.21 -3.32
C PHE A 305 6.29 -1.20 -3.71
N SER A 306 5.42 -1.59 -2.78
CA SER A 306 4.00 -1.27 -2.91
C SER A 306 3.77 0.22 -2.77
N ASN A 307 2.84 0.77 -3.55
CA ASN A 307 2.20 2.02 -3.16
C ASN A 307 1.66 1.87 -1.73
N VAL A 308 1.72 2.95 -0.96
CA VAL A 308 1.00 3.10 0.30
C VAL A 308 -0.49 2.96 -0.01
N PRO A 309 -1.19 1.95 0.53
CA PRO A 309 -2.60 1.74 0.22
C PRO A 309 -3.47 2.88 0.74
N ASN A 310 -4.49 3.28 -0.04
CA ASN A 310 -5.48 4.25 0.41
C ASN A 310 -6.18 3.81 1.69
N VAL A 311 -6.49 4.75 2.58
CA VAL A 311 -7.21 4.49 3.82
C VAL A 311 -8.64 5.04 3.76
N TYR A 312 -9.57 4.28 4.32
CA TYR A 312 -11.00 4.63 4.31
C TYR A 312 -11.53 5.00 5.70
N HIS A 313 -10.76 4.77 6.75
CA HIS A 313 -11.09 5.21 8.11
C HIS A 313 -10.88 6.73 8.29
N LYS A 314 -9.93 7.30 7.54
CA LYS A 314 -9.60 8.74 7.49
C LYS A 314 -9.32 9.17 6.04
N PRO A 315 -10.35 9.28 5.18
CA PRO A 315 -10.16 9.50 3.74
C PRO A 315 -9.41 10.80 3.38
N HIS A 316 -9.42 11.80 4.25
CA HIS A 316 -8.67 13.04 4.04
C HIS A 316 -7.14 12.83 3.95
N LEU A 317 -6.62 11.73 4.51
CA LEU A 317 -5.20 11.35 4.42
C LEU A 317 -4.82 10.79 3.04
N ASN A 318 -5.79 10.48 2.17
CA ASN A 318 -5.49 9.92 0.85
C ASN A 318 -4.80 10.93 -0.08
N GLY A 319 -4.94 12.23 0.17
CA GLY A 319 -4.17 13.27 -0.52
C GLY A 319 -2.67 13.16 -0.22
N ASP A 320 -2.33 12.99 1.06
CA ASP A 320 -0.93 12.79 1.50
C ASP A 320 -0.39 11.46 0.98
N ILE A 321 -1.18 10.39 1.04
CA ILE A 321 -0.82 9.07 0.47
C ILE A 321 -0.53 9.19 -1.03
N PHE A 322 -1.34 9.93 -1.78
CA PHE A 322 -1.11 10.17 -3.20
C PHE A 322 0.22 10.89 -3.44
N ALA A 323 0.51 11.96 -2.69
CA ALA A 323 1.76 12.70 -2.79
C ALA A 323 2.98 11.83 -2.45
N THR A 324 2.90 11.02 -1.38
CA THR A 324 3.93 10.04 -1.01
C THR A 324 4.17 9.02 -2.13
N ASN A 325 3.10 8.45 -2.70
CA ASN A 325 3.22 7.47 -3.79
C ASN A 325 3.83 8.06 -5.05
N LEU A 326 3.53 9.32 -5.39
CA LEU A 326 4.15 10.01 -6.52
C LEU A 326 5.65 10.21 -6.28
N CYS A 327 6.06 10.51 -5.04
CA CYS A 327 7.46 10.63 -4.67
C CYS A 327 8.20 9.28 -4.73
N LEU A 328 7.59 8.19 -4.22
CA LEU A 328 8.13 6.83 -4.41
C LEU A 328 8.31 6.50 -5.90
N LEU A 329 7.29 6.76 -6.72
CA LEU A 329 7.37 6.50 -8.17
C LEU A 329 8.49 7.31 -8.84
N LYS A 330 8.69 8.58 -8.46
CA LYS A 330 9.79 9.39 -9.01
C LYS A 330 11.16 8.77 -8.70
N HIS A 331 11.30 8.15 -7.54
CA HIS A 331 12.56 7.58 -7.05
C HIS A 331 12.83 6.16 -7.54
N SER A 332 11.83 5.46 -8.06
CA SER A 332 11.98 4.07 -8.53
C SER A 332 13.05 3.95 -9.62
N SER A 333 13.11 4.91 -10.54
CA SER A 333 14.13 4.97 -11.60
C SER A 333 15.51 5.38 -11.10
N VAL A 334 15.59 6.25 -10.08
CA VAL A 334 16.85 6.73 -9.51
C VAL A 334 17.55 5.65 -8.69
N PHE A 335 16.77 4.88 -7.94
CA PHE A 335 17.26 3.85 -7.03
C PHE A 335 17.08 2.42 -7.55
N GLU A 336 16.62 2.26 -8.78
CA GLU A 336 16.48 0.97 -9.49
C GLU A 336 15.63 -0.07 -8.75
N TYR A 337 14.52 0.36 -8.15
CA TYR A 337 13.49 -0.53 -7.61
C TYR A 337 12.21 -0.46 -8.44
N HIS A 338 11.34 -1.45 -8.28
CA HIS A 338 10.07 -1.52 -9.00
C HIS A 338 8.90 -1.03 -8.15
N MET A 339 7.91 -0.39 -8.77
CA MET A 339 6.68 0.03 -8.09
C MET A 339 5.53 -0.94 -8.36
N PHE A 340 4.85 -1.37 -7.29
CA PHE A 340 3.63 -2.16 -7.34
C PHE A 340 2.43 -1.27 -7.00
N ASN A 341 1.66 -0.92 -8.03
CA ASN A 341 0.56 0.04 -7.95
C ASN A 341 -0.73 -0.56 -7.37
N CYS A 342 -0.74 -0.91 -6.08
CA CYS A 342 -1.88 -1.58 -5.46
C CYS A 342 -3.20 -0.77 -5.49
N ASN A 343 -3.10 0.56 -5.52
CA ASN A 343 -4.28 1.45 -5.52
C ASN A 343 -5.10 1.39 -6.82
N LEU A 344 -4.58 0.77 -7.89
CA LEU A 344 -5.32 0.61 -9.16
C LEU A 344 -6.47 -0.40 -9.06
N PHE A 345 -6.33 -1.42 -8.20
CA PHE A 345 -7.33 -2.50 -8.08
C PHE A 345 -7.95 -2.58 -6.68
N LEU A 346 -7.39 -1.92 -5.67
CA LEU A 346 -7.93 -1.93 -4.32
C LEU A 346 -9.19 -1.06 -4.20
N ALA A 347 -10.31 -1.69 -3.90
CA ALA A 347 -11.59 -1.03 -3.63
C ALA A 347 -11.96 -1.05 -2.14
N ARG A 348 -12.85 -0.16 -1.69
CA ARG A 348 -13.31 -0.08 -0.29
C ARG A 348 -13.80 -1.42 0.28
N SER A 349 -14.45 -2.24 -0.55
CA SER A 349 -14.98 -3.57 -0.20
C SER A 349 -13.89 -4.59 0.15
N MET A 350 -12.63 -4.33 -0.23
CA MET A 350 -11.46 -5.16 0.06
C MET A 350 -10.83 -4.86 1.43
N TYR A 351 -11.33 -3.84 2.13
CA TYR A 351 -10.87 -3.46 3.45
C TYR A 351 -11.79 -4.01 4.55
N THR A 352 -11.24 -4.10 5.76
CA THR A 352 -12.02 -4.34 6.98
C THR A 352 -13.10 -3.28 7.18
N LYS A 353 -14.05 -3.54 8.09
CA LYS A 353 -15.10 -2.58 8.44
C LYS A 353 -14.54 -1.22 8.85
N HIS A 354 -13.43 -1.21 9.59
CA HIS A 354 -12.78 0.04 9.99
C HIS A 354 -12.16 0.80 8.81
N GLY A 355 -11.76 0.12 7.72
CA GLY A 355 -11.23 0.79 6.53
C GLY A 355 -9.73 1.13 6.60
N LEU A 356 -8.99 0.48 7.51
CA LEU A 356 -7.53 0.59 7.59
C LEU A 356 -6.86 -0.66 6.99
N HIS A 357 -7.07 -1.83 7.60
CA HIS A 357 -6.48 -3.09 7.12
C HIS A 357 -7.32 -3.73 6.01
N PHE A 358 -6.69 -4.57 5.19
CA PHE A 358 -7.38 -5.46 4.25
C PHE A 358 -8.19 -6.53 4.98
N ASN A 359 -9.35 -6.89 4.44
CA ASN A 359 -10.03 -8.12 4.82
C ASN A 359 -9.43 -9.31 4.04
N MET A 360 -9.83 -10.54 4.37
CA MET A 360 -9.26 -11.74 3.72
C MET A 360 -9.47 -11.74 2.20
N PHE A 361 -10.59 -11.21 1.71
CA PHE A 361 -10.84 -11.08 0.26
C PHE A 361 -9.84 -10.10 -0.38
N GLY A 362 -9.64 -8.93 0.22
CA GLY A 362 -8.65 -7.96 -0.26
C GLY A 362 -7.22 -8.48 -0.24
N LYS A 363 -6.82 -9.23 0.80
CA LYS A 363 -5.49 -9.85 0.85
C LYS A 363 -5.28 -10.86 -0.27
N LYS A 364 -6.27 -11.73 -0.52
CA LYS A 364 -6.20 -12.71 -1.63
C LYS A 364 -6.06 -12.02 -2.98
N GLU A 365 -6.84 -10.98 -3.21
CA GLU A 365 -6.79 -10.22 -4.46
C GLU A 365 -5.46 -9.47 -4.62
N PHE A 366 -4.96 -8.87 -3.54
CA PHE A 366 -3.63 -8.24 -3.52
C PHE A 366 -2.53 -9.25 -3.86
N CYS A 367 -2.49 -10.39 -3.18
CA CYS A 367 -1.49 -11.44 -3.41
C CYS A 367 -1.59 -12.05 -4.80
N ARG A 368 -2.79 -12.19 -5.38
CA ARG A 368 -2.98 -12.65 -6.77
C ARG A 368 -2.32 -11.69 -7.76
N ASN A 369 -2.62 -10.39 -7.65
CA ASN A 369 -2.00 -9.37 -8.51
C ASN A 369 -0.49 -9.30 -8.28
N LEU A 370 -0.01 -9.42 -7.03
CA LEU A 370 1.42 -9.47 -6.73
C LEU A 370 2.10 -10.70 -7.34
N ALA A 371 1.48 -11.88 -7.28
CA ALA A 371 2.05 -13.10 -7.87
C ALA A 371 2.16 -12.98 -9.40
N GLU A 372 1.12 -12.47 -10.07
CA GLU A 372 1.16 -12.18 -11.51
C GLU A 372 2.29 -11.21 -11.86
N SER A 373 2.44 -10.18 -11.03
CA SER A 373 3.52 -9.21 -11.11
C SER A 373 4.91 -9.85 -10.98
N VAL A 374 5.14 -10.67 -9.95
CA VAL A 374 6.44 -11.35 -9.74
C VAL A 374 6.78 -12.26 -10.93
N LEU A 375 5.80 -13.02 -11.45
CA LEU A 375 6.00 -13.90 -12.60
C LEU A 375 6.34 -13.10 -13.88
N HIS A 376 5.68 -11.96 -14.08
CA HIS A 376 6.02 -11.05 -15.19
C HIS A 376 7.44 -10.49 -15.05
N PHE A 377 7.80 -10.04 -13.85
CA PHE A 377 9.14 -9.54 -13.55
C PHE A 377 10.22 -10.57 -13.93
N GLN A 378 10.03 -11.82 -13.49
CA GLN A 378 10.93 -12.92 -13.81
C GLN A 378 11.06 -13.13 -15.33
N ALA A 379 9.95 -13.15 -16.06
CA ALA A 379 9.97 -13.32 -17.51
C ALA A 379 10.74 -12.20 -18.23
N SER A 380 10.57 -10.94 -17.80
CA SER A 380 11.29 -9.79 -18.37
C SER A 380 12.79 -9.81 -18.08
N SER A 381 13.24 -10.31 -16.93
CA SER A 381 14.67 -10.44 -16.63
C SER A 381 15.37 -11.45 -17.56
N TYR A 382 14.65 -12.44 -18.09
CA TYR A 382 15.19 -13.40 -19.05
C TYR A 382 15.07 -12.95 -20.52
N ALA A 383 14.23 -11.95 -20.81
CA ALA A 383 14.00 -11.42 -22.15
C ALA A 383 13.93 -9.88 -22.13
N PRO A 384 15.08 -9.17 -22.06
CA PRO A 384 15.13 -7.72 -21.86
C PRO A 384 14.48 -6.87 -22.97
N SER A 385 14.10 -7.46 -24.10
CA SER A 385 13.77 -6.71 -25.33
C SER A 385 12.27 -6.56 -25.63
N VAL A 386 11.36 -7.16 -24.86
CA VAL A 386 9.92 -7.06 -25.14
C VAL A 386 9.13 -7.14 -23.83
N LEU A 387 8.55 -6.02 -23.36
CA LEU A 387 7.26 -5.91 -22.64
C LEU A 387 7.21 -4.65 -21.75
N LEU A 388 6.72 -3.55 -22.33
CA LEU A 388 6.24 -2.35 -21.65
C LEU A 388 4.80 -2.14 -22.11
N ASN A 389 3.82 -2.87 -21.53
CA ASN A 389 2.39 -2.54 -21.72
C ASN A 389 1.37 -3.25 -20.80
N GLN A 390 1.73 -3.56 -19.55
CA GLN A 390 0.71 -3.91 -18.54
C GLN A 390 0.97 -3.08 -17.27
N GLY A 391 0.19 -2.00 -17.10
CA GLY A 391 0.43 -0.88 -16.18
C GLY A 391 0.36 -1.17 -14.67
N ILE A 392 0.72 -2.37 -14.23
CA ILE A 392 0.83 -2.73 -12.80
C ILE A 392 2.23 -2.37 -12.26
N PHE A 393 3.27 -2.51 -13.10
CA PHE A 393 4.59 -1.93 -12.85
C PHE A 393 4.81 -0.71 -13.71
N LEU A 394 5.23 0.38 -13.07
CA LEU A 394 5.76 1.57 -13.71
C LEU A 394 7.21 1.77 -13.27
#